data_AF-A0A959BKC7-F1
#
_entry.id   AF-A0A959BKC7-F1
#
_cell.length_a   1.000
_cell.length_b   1.000
_cell.length_c   1.000
_cell.angle_alpha   90.00
_cell.angle_beta   90.00
_cell.angle_gamma   90.00
#
_symmetry.space_group_name_H-M   'P 1'
#
loop_
_entity.id
_entity.type
_entity.pdbx_description
1 polymer ?
#
loop_
_entity_poly.entity_id
_entity_poly.type
_entity_poly.pdbx_seq_one_letter_code
_entity_poly.pdbx_strand_id
1 'polypeptide(L)' 'KEEGKEEGREEGREEGFNEKERIVVTRGWQKGISPEEIAELADMPVERVKAIIEELESEGKGG' A
#
# COMPACT_ATOMS: atom_id res chain seq x y z
N LYS A 1 -29.09 -5.29 19.95
CA LYS A 1 -27.62 -5.11 19.96
C LYS A 1 -27.14 -5.63 18.62
N GLU A 2 -27.20 -4.78 17.60
CA GLU A 2 -27.05 -5.15 16.18
C GLU A 2 -25.81 -4.46 15.56
N GLU A 3 -24.92 -3.92 16.40
CA GLU A 3 -23.83 -3.02 15.98
C GLU A 3 -22.54 -3.78 15.59
N GLY A 4 -22.33 -5.00 16.09
CA GLY A 4 -21.04 -5.69 15.89
C GLY A 4 -20.79 -6.33 14.52
N LYS A 5 -21.70 -6.21 13.55
CA LYS A 5 -21.59 -6.89 12.24
C LYS A 5 -21.24 -5.96 11.08
N GLU A 6 -21.36 -4.64 11.29
CA GLU A 6 -21.08 -3.63 10.28
C GLU A 6 -19.61 -3.19 10.33
N GLU A 7 -19.06 -2.93 11.53
CA GLU A 7 -17.65 -2.53 11.74
C GLU A 7 -16.64 -3.55 11.17
N GLY A 8 -16.79 -4.85 11.48
CA GLY A 8 -15.82 -5.86 11.02
C GLY A 8 -15.80 -6.11 9.50
N ARG A 9 -16.78 -5.60 8.74
CA ARG A 9 -16.80 -5.69 7.27
C ARG A 9 -16.17 -4.46 6.60
N GLU A 10 -16.21 -3.33 7.28
CA GLU A 10 -15.63 -2.07 6.83
C GLU A 10 -14.12 -2.06 7.10
N GLU A 11 -13.68 -2.43 8.31
CA GLU A 11 -12.26 -2.55 8.67
C GLU A 11 -11.51 -3.55 7.77
N GLY A 12 -12.06 -4.75 7.56
CA GLY A 12 -11.43 -5.76 6.69
C GLY A 12 -11.35 -5.38 5.20
N ARG A 13 -12.14 -4.39 4.75
CA ARG A 13 -12.04 -3.84 3.39
C ARG A 13 -11.01 -2.72 3.31
N GLU A 14 -10.93 -1.84 4.30
CA GLU A 14 -9.92 -0.79 4.37
C GLU A 14 -8.51 -1.35 4.56
N GLU A 15 -8.33 -2.34 5.45
CA GLU A 15 -7.05 -3.02 5.63
C GLU A 15 -6.62 -3.75 4.35
N GLY A 16 -7.56 -4.44 3.69
CA GLY A 16 -7.29 -5.16 2.44
C GLY A 16 -7.01 -4.25 1.24
N PHE A 17 -7.49 -3.01 1.23
CA PHE A 17 -7.19 -2.04 0.18
C PHE A 17 -5.78 -1.47 0.36
N ASN A 18 -5.46 -1.00 1.58
CA ASN A 18 -4.13 -0.47 1.91
C ASN A 18 -3.03 -1.54 1.74
N GLU A 19 -3.30 -2.80 2.09
CA GLU A 19 -2.33 -3.89 1.94
C GLU A 19 -2.03 -4.19 0.47
N LYS A 20 -3.03 -4.13 -0.42
CA LYS A 20 -2.81 -4.35 -1.86
C LYS A 20 -1.97 -3.24 -2.49
N GLU A 21 -2.23 -1.98 -2.14
CA GLU A 21 -1.42 -0.85 -2.60
C GLU A 21 0.05 -1.05 -2.19
N ARG A 22 0.26 -1.36 -0.90
CA ARG A 22 1.60 -1.59 -0.34
C ARG A 22 2.31 -2.76 -1.02
N ILE A 23 1.60 -3.87 -1.29
CA ILE A 23 2.16 -5.04 -1.99
C ILE A 23 2.57 -4.69 -3.42
N VAL A 24 1.73 -3.97 -4.17
CA VAL A 24 2.01 -3.61 -5.57
C VAL A 24 3.23 -2.68 -5.63
N VAL A 25 3.27 -1.66 -4.77
CA VAL A 25 4.40 -0.72 -4.69
C VAL A 25 5.68 -1.42 -4.27
N THR A 26 5.63 -2.25 -3.22
CA THR A 26 6.81 -3.01 -2.75
C THR A 26 7.36 -3.92 -3.84
N ARG A 27 6.49 -4.67 -4.53
CA ARG A 27 6.91 -5.58 -5.60
C ARG A 27 7.45 -4.84 -6.82
N GLY A 28 6.88 -3.69 -7.17
CA GLY A 28 7.39 -2.85 -8.25
C GLY A 28 8.76 -2.29 -7.91
N TRP A 29 8.91 -1.76 -6.70
CA TRP A 29 10.17 -1.20 -6.21
C TRP A 29 11.29 -2.24 -6.16
N GLN A 30 11.01 -3.44 -5.63
CA GLN A 30 11.96 -4.56 -5.59
C GLN A 30 12.39 -5.05 -6.99
N LYS A 31 11.57 -4.80 -8.02
CA LYS A 31 11.89 -5.12 -9.42
C LYS A 31 12.70 -4.01 -10.11
N GLY A 32 12.99 -2.90 -9.41
CA GLY A 32 13.69 -1.74 -9.96
C GLY A 32 12.83 -0.87 -10.86
N ILE A 33 11.50 -0.97 -10.75
CA ILE A 33 10.56 -0.10 -11.47
C ILE A 33 10.55 1.27 -10.79
N SER A 34 10.47 2.35 -11.57
CA SER A 34 10.42 3.71 -11.03
C SER A 34 9.09 3.99 -10.29
N PRO A 35 9.08 4.89 -9.30
CA PRO A 35 7.85 5.29 -8.60
C PRO A 35 6.77 5.82 -9.55
N GLU A 36 7.15 6.53 -10.61
CA GLU A 36 6.25 7.06 -11.63
C GLU A 36 5.56 5.93 -12.42
N GLU A 37 6.31 4.90 -12.83
CA GLU A 37 5.75 3.77 -13.59
C GLU A 37 4.88 2.87 -12.70
N ILE A 38 5.26 2.69 -11.42
CA ILE A 38 4.41 2.01 -10.43
C ILE A 38 3.08 2.74 -10.25
N ALA A 39 3.11 4.07 -10.20
CA ALA A 39 1.92 4.91 -10.05
C ALA A 39 0.96 4.73 -11.24
N GLU A 40 1.49 4.71 -12.46
CA GLU A 40 0.70 4.44 -13.68
C GLU A 40 0.15 3.01 -13.70
N LEU A 41 0.94 2.01 -13.34
CA LEU A 41 0.52 0.59 -13.33
C LEU A 41 -0.55 0.30 -12.26
N ALA A 42 -0.49 1.00 -11.14
CA ALA A 42 -1.38 0.80 -10.00
C ALA A 42 -2.53 1.81 -9.95
N ASP A 43 -2.65 2.68 -10.97
CA ASP A 43 -3.67 3.74 -11.08
C ASP A 43 -3.80 4.57 -9.80
N MET A 44 -2.66 5.01 -9.26
CA MET A 44 -2.58 5.74 -7.99
C MET A 44 -1.63 6.95 -8.09
N PRO A 45 -1.73 7.91 -7.18
CA PRO A 45 -0.86 9.08 -7.20
C PRO A 45 0.59 8.71 -6.96
N VAL A 46 1.52 9.29 -7.73
CA VAL A 46 2.97 9.09 -7.51
C VAL A 46 3.41 9.51 -6.11
N GLU A 47 2.75 10.50 -5.50
CA GLU A 47 3.01 10.91 -4.11
C GLU A 47 2.71 9.79 -3.11
N ARG A 48 1.64 9.00 -3.34
CA ARG A 48 1.29 7.85 -2.51
C ARG A 48 2.32 6.74 -2.66
N VAL A 49 2.77 6.48 -3.89
CA VAL A 49 3.84 5.52 -4.17
C VAL A 49 5.14 5.92 -3.46
N LYS A 50 5.52 7.19 -3.56
CA LYS A 50 6.74 7.72 -2.89
C LYS A 50 6.66 7.58 -1.38
N ALA A 51 5.53 7.93 -0.76
CA ALA A 51 5.34 7.76 0.68
C ALA A 51 5.50 6.30 1.12
N ILE A 52 4.95 5.34 0.35
CA ILE A 52 5.11 3.90 0.64
C ILE A 52 6.58 3.47 0.46
N ILE A 53 7.27 3.94 -0.57
CA ILE A 53 8.69 3.63 -0.78
C ILE A 53 9.56 4.19 0.36
N GLU A 54 9.32 5.43 0.79
CA GLU A 54 10.00 6.03 1.95
C GLU A 54 9.78 5.23 3.23
N GLU A 55 8.54 4.75 3.45
CA GLU A 55 8.21 3.87 4.57
C GLU A 55 8.98 2.53 4.49
N LEU A 56 9.05 1.91 3.30
CA LEU A 56 9.81 0.68 3.07
C LEU A 56 11.32 0.86 3.30
N GLU A 57 11.89 1.99 2.86
CA GLU A 57 13.30 2.31 3.09
C GLU A 57 13.61 2.60 4.57
N SER A 58 12.65 3.19 5.28
CA SER A 58 12.74 3.43 6.72
C SER A 58 12.60 2.15 7.54
N GLU A 59 11.75 1.21 7.12
CA GLU A 59 11.57 -0.09 7.77
C GLU A 59 12.73 -1.06 7.46
N GLY A 60 13.32 -0.99 6.27
CA GLY A 60 14.42 -1.85 5.82
C GLY A 60 15.77 -1.62 6.53
N LYS A 61 15.92 -0.56 7.35
CA LYS A 61 17.13 -0.29 8.15
C LYS A 61 17.09 -0.90 9.56
N GLY A 62 16.07 -1.70 9.88
CA GLY A 62 15.84 -2.26 11.22
C GLY A 62 16.10 -3.76 11.41
N GLY A 63 16.83 -4.43 10.52
CA GLY A 63 17.12 -5.88 10.59
C GLY A 63 18.58 -6.22 10.36
#